data_AF-A0A1F7RZY6-F1
#
_entry.id   AF-A0A1F7RZY6-F1
#
_cell.length_a   1.000
_cell.length_b   1.000
_cell.length_c   1.000
_cell.angle_alpha   90.00
_cell.angle_beta   90.00
_cell.angle_gamma   90.00
#
_symmetry.space_group_name_H-M   'P 1'
#
loop_
_entity.id
_entity.type
_entity.pdbx_description
1 polymer ?
#
loop_
_entity_poly.entity_id
_entity_poly.type
_entity_poly.pdbx_seq_one_letter_code
_entity_poly.pdbx_strand_id
1 'polypeptide(L)'
;MPLDILLAQKIYAIFKRKRAIGRDFYDTAFLSGKAKPNLEYLKSKFNIKDMVTLKQKLLSKCKGLNFKQLAREVEPFLFNPGDSKKVLYFHDYIRGLNL
;
A
#
# COMPACT_ATOMS: atom_id res chain seq x y z
N MET A 1 14.49 11.48 0.39
CA MET A 1 13.91 10.77 1.55
C MET A 1 14.19 9.27 1.39
N PRO A 2 14.56 8.52 2.45
CA PRO A 2 14.80 7.08 2.37
C PRO A 2 13.57 6.29 1.87
N LEU A 3 13.79 5.26 1.05
CA LEU A 3 12.72 4.50 0.39
C LEU A 3 11.84 3.73 1.39
N ASP A 4 12.45 3.18 2.44
CA ASP A 4 11.80 2.47 3.53
C ASP A 4 10.83 3.39 4.32
N ILE A 5 11.25 4.62 4.59
CA ILE A 5 10.42 5.63 5.26
C ILE A 5 9.32 6.11 4.29
N LEU A 6 9.63 6.32 3.01
CA LEU A 6 8.62 6.72 2.03
C LEU A 6 7.52 5.65 1.89
N LEU A 7 7.91 4.37 1.82
CA LEU A 7 6.98 3.25 1.81
C LEU A 7 6.13 3.22 3.09
N ALA A 8 6.75 3.39 4.26
CA ALA A 8 6.02 3.47 5.52
C ALA A 8 5.02 4.63 5.55
N GLN A 9 5.35 5.79 4.97
CA GLN A 9 4.42 6.91 4.85
C GLN A 9 3.24 6.61 3.92
N LYS A 10 3.45 5.91 2.80
CA LYS A 10 2.38 5.49 1.89
C LYS A 10 1.44 4.48 2.56
N ILE A 11 2.00 3.52 3.28
CA ILE A 11 1.24 2.58 4.11
C ILE A 11 0.43 3.30 5.18
N TYR A 12 1.05 4.27 5.87
CA TYR A 12 0.34 5.09 6.86
C TYR A 12 -0.86 5.84 6.23
N ALA A 13 -0.69 6.40 5.02
CA ALA A 13 -1.75 7.09 4.31
C ALA A 13 -2.94 6.16 3.97
N ILE A 14 -2.69 4.91 3.55
CA ILE A 14 -3.73 3.90 3.30
C ILE A 14 -4.63 3.73 4.53
N PHE A 15 -4.06 3.74 5.73
CA PHE A 15 -4.81 3.54 6.96
C PHE A 15 -5.53 4.79 7.46
N LYS A 16 -4.91 5.97 7.31
CA LYS A 16 -5.39 7.20 7.97
C LYS A 16 -6.31 8.07 7.12
N ARG A 17 -6.24 7.97 5.80
CA ARG A 17 -7.13 8.77 4.95
C ARG A 17 -8.59 8.32 5.13
N LYS A 18 -9.50 9.30 5.17
CA LYS A 18 -10.95 9.06 5.25
C LYS A 18 -11.47 8.27 4.05
N ARG A 19 -10.93 8.57 2.86
CA ARG A 19 -11.22 7.89 1.60
C ARG A 19 -9.97 7.17 1.10
N ALA A 20 -10.14 5.97 0.57
CA ALA A 20 -9.09 5.23 -0.12
C ALA A 20 -8.76 5.91 -1.46
N ILE A 21 -7.47 6.06 -1.76
CA ILE A 21 -6.99 6.70 -3.00
C ILE A 21 -6.10 5.71 -3.73
N GLY A 22 -6.41 5.41 -5.00
CA GLY A 22 -5.69 4.39 -5.79
C GLY A 22 -4.19 4.62 -5.85
N ARG A 23 -3.75 5.89 -5.85
CA ARG A 23 -2.33 6.27 -5.84
C ARG A 23 -1.55 5.72 -4.65
N ASP A 24 -2.16 5.65 -3.46
CA ASP A 24 -1.46 5.15 -2.27
C ASP A 24 -1.16 3.65 -2.40
N PHE A 25 -2.09 2.88 -2.96
CA PHE A 25 -1.92 1.45 -3.22
C PHE A 25 -0.90 1.20 -4.33
N TYR A 26 -0.95 2.00 -5.39
CA TYR A 26 0.02 1.95 -6.47
C TYR A 26 1.45 2.18 -5.95
N ASP A 27 1.66 3.31 -5.25
CA ASP A 27 2.96 3.67 -4.72
C ASP A 27 3.45 2.64 -3.70
N THR A 28 2.56 2.11 -2.85
CA THR A 28 2.90 1.05 -1.89
C THR A 28 3.36 -0.22 -2.60
N ALA A 29 2.60 -0.73 -3.58
CA ALA A 29 2.99 -1.93 -4.33
C ALA A 29 4.30 -1.74 -5.10
N PHE A 30 4.48 -0.56 -5.71
CA PHE A 30 5.71 -0.23 -6.42
C PHE A 30 6.93 -0.16 -5.49
N LEU A 31 6.80 0.50 -4.34
CA LEU A 31 7.89 0.65 -3.37
C LEU A 31 8.18 -0.65 -2.62
N SER A 32 7.19 -1.49 -2.37
CA SER A 32 7.37 -2.82 -1.76
C SER A 32 8.24 -3.75 -2.59
N GLY A 33 8.33 -3.54 -3.91
CA GLY A 33 9.30 -4.24 -4.76
C GLY A 33 10.75 -3.73 -4.64
N LYS A 34 10.99 -2.64 -3.90
CA LYS A 34 12.29 -1.95 -3.81
C LYS A 34 12.84 -1.82 -2.39
N ALA A 35 11.97 -1.80 -1.39
CA ALA A 35 12.34 -1.62 0.01
C ALA A 35 11.36 -2.33 0.96
N LYS A 36 11.82 -2.61 2.17
CA LYS A 36 10.94 -2.98 3.29
C LYS A 36 10.47 -1.71 4.00
N PRO A 37 9.23 -1.65 4.50
CA PRO A 37 8.74 -0.47 5.21
C PRO A 37 9.48 -0.28 6.53
N ASN A 38 9.76 0.98 6.87
CA ASN A 38 10.35 1.33 8.14
C ASN A 38 9.37 1.06 9.31
N LEU A 39 9.63 0.00 10.08
CA LEU A 39 8.77 -0.40 11.20
C LEU A 39 8.82 0.58 12.38
N GLU A 40 9.94 1.26 12.63
CA GLU A 40 10.02 2.27 13.70
C GLU A 40 9.08 3.45 13.43
N TYR A 41 9.03 3.90 12.17
CA TYR A 41 8.09 4.91 11.72
C TYR A 41 6.64 4.42 11.90
N LEU A 42 6.32 3.22 11.43
CA LEU A 42 4.96 2.66 11.54
C LEU A 42 4.55 2.39 13.00
N LYS A 43 5.50 2.03 13.87
CA LYS A 43 5.28 1.86 15.30
C LYS A 43 4.93 3.20 15.95
N SER A 44 5.73 4.24 15.69
CA SER A 44 5.51 5.56 16.28
C SER A 44 4.21 6.22 15.81
N LYS A 45 3.82 6.05 14.54
CA LYS A 45 2.63 6.70 13.96
C LYS A 45 1.35 5.88 14.00
N PHE A 46 1.46 4.56 14.05
CA PHE A 46 0.31 3.67 13.87
C PHE A 46 0.34 2.39 14.73
N ASN A 47 1.27 2.31 15.69
CA ASN A 47 1.43 1.20 16.64
C ASN A 47 1.48 -0.17 15.94
N ILE A 48 2.13 -0.24 14.78
CA ILE A 48 2.46 -1.49 14.10
C ILE A 48 3.88 -1.86 14.49
N LYS A 49 4.05 -2.98 15.18
CA LYS A 49 5.32 -3.38 15.80
C LYS A 49 6.15 -4.33 14.93
N ASP A 50 5.51 -5.01 13.99
CA ASP A 50 6.12 -6.07 13.19
C ASP A 50 5.43 -6.22 11.82
N MET A 51 6.10 -6.94 10.92
CA MET A 51 5.66 -7.17 9.55
C MET A 51 4.41 -8.06 9.45
N VAL A 52 4.21 -8.99 10.38
CA VAL A 52 3.07 -9.91 10.38
C VAL A 52 1.78 -9.13 10.66
N THR A 53 1.80 -8.31 11.72
CA THR A 53 0.73 -7.40 12.10
C THR A 53 0.44 -6.41 10.96
N LEU A 54 1.47 -5.88 10.30
CA LEU A 54 1.31 -5.00 9.15
C LEU A 54 0.56 -5.69 8.01
N LYS A 55 1.01 -6.89 7.63
CA LYS A 55 0.40 -7.69 6.56
C LYS A 55 -1.07 -7.97 6.84
N GLN A 56 -1.38 -8.43 8.05
CA GLN A 56 -2.75 -8.73 8.46
C GLN A 56 -3.64 -7.48 8.42
N LYS A 57 -3.16 -6.33 8.92
CA LYS A 57 -3.89 -5.07 8.86
C LYS A 57 -4.14 -4.59 7.43
N LEU A 58 -3.14 -4.69 6.54
CA LEU A 58 -3.29 -4.33 5.13
C LEU A 58 -4.33 -5.22 4.45
N LEU A 59 -4.24 -6.54 4.63
CA LEU A 59 -5.20 -7.50 4.07
C LEU A 59 -6.62 -7.23 4.58
N SER A 60 -6.77 -6.94 5.88
CA SER A 60 -8.06 -6.57 6.46
C SER A 60 -8.61 -5.28 5.85
N LYS A 61 -7.77 -4.24 5.73
CA LYS A 61 -8.15 -2.96 5.10
C LYS A 61 -8.61 -3.13 3.65
N CYS A 62 -8.02 -4.08 2.91
CA CYS A 62 -8.39 -4.36 1.53
C CYS A 62 -9.82 -4.90 1.38
N LYS A 63 -10.35 -5.66 2.36
CA LYS A 63 -11.65 -6.36 2.22
C LYS A 63 -12.83 -5.43 1.97
N GLY A 64 -12.77 -4.19 2.43
CA GLY A 64 -13.85 -3.20 2.29
C GLY A 64 -13.72 -2.25 1.10
N LEU A 65 -12.78 -2.49 0.17
CA LEU A 65 -12.45 -1.53 -0.90
C LEU A 65 -12.79 -2.07 -2.29
N ASN A 66 -13.28 -1.18 -3.15
CA ASN A 66 -13.47 -1.48 -4.57
C ASN A 66 -12.18 -1.20 -5.36
N PHE A 67 -11.31 -2.20 -5.46
CA PHE A 67 -10.03 -2.06 -6.18
C PHE A 67 -10.19 -1.84 -7.69
N LYS A 68 -11.31 -2.28 -8.30
CA LYS A 68 -11.61 -1.97 -9.70
C LYS A 68 -11.81 -0.47 -9.89
N GLN A 69 -12.54 0.18 -8.98
CA GLN A 69 -12.71 1.62 -8.99
C GLN A 69 -11.39 2.35 -8.72
N LEU A 70 -10.66 1.95 -7.68
CA LEU A 70 -9.38 2.59 -7.32
C LEU A 70 -8.34 2.49 -8.44
N ALA A 71 -8.30 1.36 -9.17
CA ALA A 71 -7.42 1.18 -10.32
C ALA A 71 -7.80 2.15 -11.46
N ARG A 72 -9.09 2.24 -11.80
CA ARG A 72 -9.59 3.19 -12.82
C ARG A 72 -9.30 4.64 -12.46
N GLU A 73 -9.44 5.01 -11.18
CA GLU A 73 -9.19 6.39 -10.72
C GLU A 73 -7.72 6.79 -10.84
N VAL A 74 -6.78 5.86 -10.62
CA VAL A 74 -5.35 6.18 -10.70
C VAL A 74 -4.79 6.09 -12.12
N GLU A 75 -5.38 5.24 -12.97
CA GLU A 75 -4.86 4.88 -14.30
C GLU A 75 -4.44 6.09 -15.18
N PRO A 76 -5.25 7.17 -15.31
CA PRO A 76 -4.88 8.33 -16.13
C PRO A 76 -3.65 9.10 -15.62
N PHE A 77 -3.24 8.88 -14.37
CA PHE A 77 -2.13 9.56 -13.72
C PHE A 77 -0.85 8.70 -13.66
N LEU A 78 -0.88 7.49 -14.24
CA LEU A 78 0.28 6.61 -14.31
C LEU A 78 1.04 6.85 -15.62
N PHE A 79 2.37 6.78 -15.56
CA PHE A 79 3.22 6.83 -16.76
C PHE A 79 2.88 5.71 -17.75
N ASN A 80 2.61 4.51 -17.21
CA ASN A 80 2.07 3.39 -17.96
C ASN A 80 0.68 3.05 -17.41
N PRO A 81 -0.41 3.26 -18.18
CA PRO A 81 -1.76 2.93 -17.74
C PRO A 81 -1.91 1.47 -17.28
N GLY A 82 -1.19 0.53 -17.92
CA GLY A 82 -1.21 -0.89 -17.56
C GLY A 82 -0.71 -1.18 -16.14
N ASP A 83 0.01 -0.25 -15.52
CA ASP A 83 0.44 -0.35 -14.13
C ASP A 83 -0.71 -0.22 -13.12
N SER A 84 -1.91 0.20 -13.56
CA SER A 84 -3.12 0.19 -12.73
C SER A 84 -3.45 -1.21 -12.20
N LYS A 85 -2.97 -2.27 -12.87
CA LYS A 85 -3.03 -3.67 -12.41
C LYS A 85 -2.40 -3.88 -11.03
N LYS A 86 -1.39 -3.10 -10.64
CA LYS A 86 -0.80 -3.18 -9.29
C LYS A 86 -1.79 -2.76 -8.20
N VAL A 87 -2.70 -1.84 -8.52
CA VAL A 87 -3.82 -1.48 -7.63
C VAL A 87 -4.88 -2.55 -7.67
N LEU A 88 -5.27 -3.00 -8.87
CA LEU A 88 -6.30 -4.01 -9.04
C LEU A 88 -6.01 -5.30 -8.24
N TYR A 89 -4.76 -5.76 -8.28
CA TYR A 89 -4.31 -6.99 -7.61
C TYR A 89 -3.58 -6.74 -6.30
N PHE A 90 -3.74 -5.56 -5.70
CA PHE A 90 -3.01 -5.16 -4.50
C PHE A 90 -3.18 -6.16 -3.34
N HIS A 91 -4.40 -6.64 -3.13
CA HIS A 91 -4.68 -7.61 -2.07
C HIS A 91 -3.89 -8.92 -2.25
N ASP A 92 -3.87 -9.46 -3.46
CA ASP A 92 -3.17 -10.72 -3.77
C ASP A 92 -1.66 -10.53 -3.71
N TYR A 93 -1.17 -9.36 -4.15
CA TYR A 93 0.22 -8.97 -3.99
C TYR A 93 0.64 -8.98 -2.51
N ILE A 94 -0.10 -8.32 -1.61
CA ILE A 94 0.21 -8.32 -0.18
C ILE A 94 0.13 -9.73 0.41
N ARG A 95 -0.83 -10.56 -0.03
CA ARG A 95 -0.95 -11.95 0.42
C ARG A 95 0.31 -12.76 0.05
N GLY A 96 0.82 -12.59 -1.17
CA GLY A 96 1.99 -13.29 -1.70
C GLY A 96 3.34 -12.78 -1.19
N LEU A 97 3.41 -11.59 -0.56
CA LEU A 97 4.67 -11.12 0.01
C LEU A 97 5.10 -12.02 1.18
N ASN A 98 6.28 -12.63 1.04
CA ASN A 98 7.04 -13.16 2.17
C ASN A 98 7.67 -11.98 2.91
N LEU A 99 6.88 -11.33 3.77
CA LEU A 99 7.31 -10.22 4.62
C LEU A 99 8.08 -10.73 5.84
#